data_AF-A0A536I464-F1
#
_entry.id   AF-A0A536I464-F1
#
_cell.length_a   1.000
_cell.length_b   1.000
_cell.length_c   1.000
_cell.angle_alpha   90.00
_cell.angle_beta   90.00
_cell.angle_gamma   90.00
#
_symmetry.space_group_name_H-M   'P 1'
#
loop_
_entity.id
_entity.type
_entity.pdbx_description
1 polymer ?
#
loop_
_entity_poly.entity_id
_entity_poly.type
_entity_poly.pdbx_seq_one_letter_code
_entity_poly.pdbx_strand_id
1 'polypeptide(L)'
;LALALRRSGEHDRAIAFTEQALAICHDLGDRHREAALHNNLADLMNAIGRRDEAMRQLKRAVALFSEIDAPDLREPEVWKLVEW
;
A
#
# COMPACT_ATOMS: atom_id res chain seq x y z
N LEU A 1 0.63 -23.78 -19.67
CA LEU A 1 1.27 -22.48 -20.03
C LEU A 1 0.24 -21.36 -20.23
N ALA A 2 -0.80 -21.53 -21.08
CA ALA A 2 -1.77 -20.48 -21.41
C ALA A 2 -2.55 -19.88 -20.21
N LEU A 3 -2.98 -20.71 -19.24
CA LEU A 3 -3.69 -20.23 -18.05
C LEU A 3 -2.82 -19.39 -17.12
N ALA A 4 -1.52 -19.72 -17.02
CA ALA A 4 -0.57 -18.97 -16.21
C ALA A 4 -0.26 -17.61 -16.83
N LEU A 5 -0.02 -17.56 -18.16
CA LEU A 5 0.18 -16.31 -18.90
C LEU A 5 -1.04 -15.40 -18.84
N ARG A 6 -2.26 -15.96 -18.93
CA ARG A 6 -3.50 -15.20 -18.79
C ARG A 6 -3.61 -14.56 -17.41
N ARG A 7 -3.37 -15.34 -16.35
CA ARG A 7 -3.37 -14.84 -14.97
C ARG A 7 -2.31 -13.76 -14.74
N SER A 8 -1.08 -13.95 -15.20
CA SER A 8 -0.03 -12.94 -15.09
C SER A 8 -0.42 -11.63 -15.79
N GLY A 9 -0.98 -11.69 -17.01
CA GLY A 9 -1.45 -10.49 -17.71
C GLY A 9 -2.64 -9.80 -17.03
N GLU A 10 -3.51 -10.56 -16.34
CA GLU A 10 -4.58 -10.00 -15.52
C GLU A 10 -4.03 -9.29 -14.27
N HIS A 11 -3.00 -9.85 -13.63
CA HIS A 11 -2.33 -9.25 -12.48
C HIS A 11 -1.58 -7.96 -12.85
N ASP A 12 -0.85 -7.94 -13.97
CA ASP A 12 -0.13 -6.75 -14.43
C ASP A 12 -1.09 -5.59 -14.74
N ARG A 13 -2.24 -5.90 -15.36
CA ARG A 13 -3.30 -4.90 -15.58
C ARG A 13 -3.89 -4.40 -14.27
N ALA A 14 -4.16 -5.29 -13.31
CA ALA A 14 -4.69 -4.92 -12.01
C ALA A 14 -3.73 -4.02 -11.21
N ILE A 15 -2.43 -4.30 -11.30
CA ILE A 15 -1.36 -3.46 -10.72
C ILE A 15 -1.40 -2.06 -11.35
N ALA A 16 -1.37 -1.97 -12.68
CA ALA A 16 -1.40 -0.68 -13.38
C ALA A 16 -2.65 0.15 -13.06
N PHE A 17 -3.82 -0.48 -12.99
CA PHE A 17 -5.07 0.21 -12.60
C PHE A 17 -5.03 0.69 -11.14
N THR A 18 -4.45 -0.10 -10.24
CA THR A 18 -4.32 0.26 -8.83
C THR A 18 -3.35 1.43 -8.64
N GLU A 19 -2.25 1.47 -9.40
CA GLU A 19 -1.30 2.60 -9.41
C GLU A 19 -1.93 3.90 -9.94
N GLN A 20 -2.76 3.81 -10.99
CA GLN A 20 -3.53 4.96 -11.48
C GLN A 20 -4.54 5.46 -10.44
N ALA A 21 -5.25 4.53 -9.79
CA ALA A 21 -6.18 4.88 -8.71
C ALA A 21 -5.46 5.52 -7.52
N LEU A 22 -4.25 5.06 -7.18
CA LEU A 22 -3.42 5.67 -6.14
C LEU A 22 -3.09 7.12 -6.45
N ALA A 23 -2.65 7.42 -7.68
CA ALA A 23 -2.36 8.79 -8.10
C ALA A 23 -3.59 9.70 -7.95
N ILE A 24 -4.77 9.23 -8.38
CA ILE A 24 -6.02 9.98 -8.24
C ILE A 24 -6.38 10.18 -6.76
N CYS A 25 -6.27 9.15 -5.92
CA CYS A 25 -6.59 9.26 -4.49
C CYS A 25 -5.63 10.22 -3.76
N HIS A 26 -4.36 10.21 -4.15
CA HIS A 26 -3.35 11.14 -3.65
C HIS A 26 -3.70 12.59 -4.01
N ASP A 27 -4.05 12.85 -5.28
CA ASP A 27 -4.46 14.18 -5.74
C ASP A 27 -5.75 14.67 -5.06
N LEU A 28 -6.66 13.75 -4.72
CA LEU A 28 -7.89 14.04 -3.98
C LEU A 28 -7.68 14.17 -2.46
N GLY A 29 -6.51 13.78 -1.94
CA GLY A 29 -6.23 13.75 -0.50
C GLY A 29 -7.01 12.68 0.28
N ASP A 30 -7.58 11.68 -0.39
CA ASP A 30 -8.31 10.57 0.25
C ASP A 30 -7.33 9.51 0.76
N ARG A 31 -6.71 9.79 1.91
CA ARG A 31 -5.70 8.93 2.53
C ARG A 31 -6.24 7.55 2.89
N HIS A 32 -7.52 7.44 3.26
CA HIS A 32 -8.14 6.16 3.60
C HIS A 32 -8.24 5.25 2.38
N ARG A 33 -8.65 5.82 1.24
CA ARG A 33 -8.69 5.10 -0.03
C ARG A 33 -7.28 4.80 -0.55
N GLU A 34 -6.32 5.69 -0.36
CA GLU A 34 -4.90 5.44 -0.66
C GLU A 34 -4.35 4.23 0.12
N ALA A 35 -4.61 4.16 1.43
CA ALA A 35 -4.20 3.04 2.27
C ALA A 35 -4.83 1.70 1.82
N ALA A 36 -6.13 1.70 1.49
CA ALA A 36 -6.81 0.53 0.97
C ALA A 36 -6.23 0.05 -0.37
N LEU A 37 -5.87 0.97 -1.26
CA LEU A 37 -5.26 0.65 -2.55
C LEU A 37 -3.85 0.06 -2.40
N HIS A 38 -3.05 0.55 -1.46
CA HIS A 38 -1.76 -0.07 -1.13
C HIS A 38 -1.91 -1.51 -0.62
N ASN A 39 -2.98 -1.78 0.14
CA ASN A 39 -3.28 -3.13 0.61
C ASN A 39 -3.64 -4.07 -0.55
N ASN A 40 -4.47 -3.60 -1.48
CA ASN A 40 -4.81 -4.33 -2.70
C ASN A 40 -3.59 -4.61 -3.58
N LEU A 41 -2.66 -3.66 -3.68
CA LEU A 41 -1.40 -3.82 -4.41
C LEU A 41 -0.52 -4.90 -3.77
N ALA A 42 -0.50 -4.96 -2.43
CA ALA A 42 0.21 -6.01 -1.71
C ALA A 42 -0.35 -7.41 -2.02
N ASP A 43 -1.66 -7.57 -2.04
CA ASP A 43 -2.31 -8.84 -2.37
C ASP A 43 -2.02 -9.29 -3.81
N LEU A 44 -2.08 -8.35 -4.77
CA LEU A 44 -1.73 -8.60 -6.17
C LEU A 44 -0.27 -9.02 -6.32
N MET A 45 0.65 -8.34 -5.64
CA MET A 45 2.08 -8.67 -5.66
C MET A 45 2.37 -10.03 -5.01
N ASN A 46 1.65 -10.38 -3.95
CA ASN A 46 1.75 -11.68 -3.30
C ASN A 46 1.25 -12.81 -4.24
N ALA A 47 0.16 -12.57 -4.97
CA ALA A 47 -0.40 -13.52 -5.93
C ALA A 47 0.56 -13.87 -7.09
N ILE A 48 1.45 -12.94 -7.47
CA ILE A 48 2.51 -13.16 -8.48
C ILE A 48 3.86 -13.57 -7.88
N GLY A 49 3.92 -13.84 -6.58
CA GLY A 49 5.12 -14.33 -5.88
C GLY A 49 6.14 -13.25 -5.50
N ARG A 50 5.82 -11.95 -5.71
CA ARG A 50 6.68 -10.81 -5.36
C ARG A 50 6.48 -10.41 -3.90
N ARG A 51 6.82 -11.33 -2.99
CA ARG A 51 6.52 -11.23 -1.56
C ARG A 51 7.18 -10.04 -0.87
N ASP A 52 8.42 -9.70 -1.26
CA ASP A 52 9.13 -8.55 -0.69
C ASP A 52 8.50 -7.21 -1.07
N GLU A 53 7.94 -7.14 -2.28
CA GLU A 53 7.22 -5.96 -2.76
C GLU A 53 5.86 -5.82 -2.11
N ALA A 54 5.13 -6.94 -1.98
CA ALA A 54 3.89 -6.99 -1.22
C ALA A 54 4.08 -6.45 0.21
N MET A 55 5.15 -6.88 0.89
CA MET A 55 5.48 -6.41 2.23
C MET A 55 5.75 -4.90 2.29
N ARG A 56 6.41 -4.33 1.27
CA ARG A 56 6.62 -2.87 1.20
C ARG A 56 5.30 -2.12 1.06
N GLN A 57 4.40 -2.60 0.20
CA GLN A 57 3.09 -1.99 0.01
C GLN A 57 2.22 -2.10 1.27
N LEU A 58 2.25 -3.24 1.95
CA LEU A 58 1.55 -3.46 3.20
C LEU A 58 2.04 -2.48 4.30
N LYS A 59 3.35 -2.29 4.42
CA LYS A 59 3.92 -1.31 5.36
C LYS A 59 3.44 0.12 5.06
N ARG A 60 3.30 0.47 3.78
CA ARG A 60 2.80 1.79 3.37
C ARG A 60 1.31 1.95 3.73
N ALA A 61 0.50 0.93 3.48
CA ALA A 61 -0.92 0.92 3.89
C ALA A 61 -1.07 1.12 5.41
N VAL A 62 -0.31 0.37 6.22
CA VAL A 62 -0.34 0.48 7.68
C VAL A 62 0.10 1.86 8.16
N ALA A 63 1.15 2.44 7.57
CA ALA A 63 1.59 3.79 7.90
C ALA A 63 0.49 4.83 7.62
N LEU A 64 -0.16 4.75 6.45
CA LEU A 64 -1.25 5.66 6.10
C LEU A 64 -2.47 5.49 7.02
N PHE A 65 -2.87 4.24 7.34
CA PHE A 65 -3.94 4.01 8.31
C PHE A 65 -3.59 4.56 9.69
N SER A 66 -2.35 4.39 10.15
CA SER A 66 -1.89 4.94 11.43
C SER A 66 -1.95 6.48 11.43
N GLU A 67 -1.62 7.13 10.31
CA GLU A 67 -1.71 8.58 10.18
C GLU A 67 -3.16 9.12 10.07
N ILE A 68 -4.12 8.26 9.72
CA ILE A 68 -5.56 8.58 9.69
C ILE A 68 -6.18 8.39 11.07
N ASP A 69 -5.83 7.32 11.77
CA ASP A 69 -6.32 7.02 13.12
C ASP A 69 -5.68 7.92 14.19
N ALA A 70 -4.47 8.42 13.93
CA ALA A 70 -3.76 9.38 14.77
C ALA A 70 -3.44 10.68 14.02
N PRO A 71 -4.44 11.46 13.60
CA PRO A 71 -4.21 12.70 12.87
C PRO A 71 -3.56 13.79 13.76
N ASP A 72 -3.60 13.61 15.09
CA ASP A 72 -3.21 14.59 16.10
C ASP A 72 -1.85 14.30 16.77
N LEU A 73 -1.16 13.20 16.39
CA LEU A 73 0.21 12.93 16.84
C LEU A 73 1.23 13.63 15.91
N ARG A 74 1.00 14.93 15.65
CA ARG A 74 2.09 15.84 15.28
C ARG A 74 2.84 16.19 16.55
N GLU A 75 3.69 15.26 16.98
CA GLU A 75 4.94 15.49 17.70
C GLU A 75 5.46 14.13 18.17
N PRO A 76 6.37 13.48 17.43
CA PRO A 76 7.01 12.28 17.93
C PRO A 76 8.16 12.69 18.88
N GLU A 77 7.83 13.31 20.02
CA GLU A 77 8.75 13.39 21.17
C GLU A 77 8.98 12.00 21.80
N VAL A 78 8.20 11.00 21.42
CA VAL A 78 8.31 9.62 21.92
C VAL A 78 9.61 8.92 21.49
N TRP A 79 10.37 9.47 20.52
CA TRP A 79 11.71 8.95 20.21
C TRP A 79 12.79 9.31 21.25
N LYS A 80 12.49 10.15 22.26
CA LYS A 80 13.47 10.50 23.31
C LYS A 80 13.47 9.59 24.54
N LEU A 81 12.59 8.58 24.63
CA LEU A 81 12.51 7.72 25.82
C LEU A 81 13.34 6.42 25.72
N VAL A 82 14.38 6.41 24.89
CA VAL A 82 15.45 5.41 25.01
C VAL A 82 16.81 6.13 25.09
N GLU A 83 16.97 6.95 26.11
CA GLU A 83 18.27 7.16 26.73
C GLU A 83 18.14 6.93 28.24
N TRP A 84 19.10 6.17 28.77
CA TRP A 84 19.38 5.75 30.16
C TRP A 84 18.69 4.48 30.65
#